data_AF-A0A969KP00-F1
#
_entry.id   AF-A0A969KP00-F1
#
_cell.length_a   1.000
_cell.length_b   1.000
_cell.length_c   1.000
_cell.angle_alpha   90.00
_cell.angle_beta   90.00
_cell.angle_gamma   90.00
#
_symmetry.space_group_name_H-M   'P 1'
#
loop_
_entity.id
_entity.type
_entity.pdbx_description
1 polymer ?
#
loop_
_entity_poly.entity_id
_entity_poly.type
_entity_poly.pdbx_seq_one_letter_code
_entity_poly.pdbx_strand_id
1 'polypeptide(L)'
;MGGDPAVRLVIAGRLPETDSAFAPDPPKIAAELRLTDQVQFCGWIDEADKPAFYALATAFLFPSLYEGFGMMVLEAMAAGTPVITSAPH
;
A
#
# COMPACT_ATOMS: atom_id res chain seq x y z
N MET A 1 22.96 3.11 2.70
CA MET A 1 21.52 3.06 3.03
C MET A 1 20.78 3.71 1.89
N GLY A 2 20.60 3.00 0.78
CA GLY A 2 19.86 3.48 -0.39
C GLY A 2 19.13 2.27 -0.94
N GLY A 3 17.80 2.34 -1.00
CA GLY A 3 16.99 1.30 -1.63
C GLY A 3 17.28 1.20 -3.11
N ASP A 4 16.82 0.13 -3.75
CA ASP A 4 16.87 0.03 -5.20
C ASP A 4 15.99 1.15 -5.80
N PRO A 5 16.57 2.13 -6.54
CA PRO A 5 15.80 3.24 -7.10
C PRO A 5 14.74 2.79 -8.13
N ALA A 6 14.78 1.54 -8.58
CA ALA A 6 13.76 0.98 -9.46
C ALA A 6 12.44 0.63 -8.73
N VAL A 7 12.46 0.47 -7.41
CA VAL A 7 11.28 0.05 -6.65
C VAL A 7 10.64 1.26 -5.97
N ARG A 8 9.35 1.49 -6.26
CA ARG A 8 8.55 2.52 -5.59
C ARG A 8 7.38 1.90 -4.83
N LEU A 9 7.16 2.38 -3.61
CA LEU A 9 5.99 2.05 -2.82
C LEU A 9 4.88 3.04 -3.15
N VAL A 10 3.74 2.55 -3.60
CA VAL A 10 2.54 3.37 -3.84
C VAL A 10 1.54 3.09 -2.73
N ILE A 11 1.15 4.13 -2.00
CA ILE A 11 0.13 4.07 -0.94
C ILE A 11 -1.11 4.79 -1.44
N ALA A 12 -2.17 4.01 -1.67
CA ALA A 12 -3.50 4.48 -2.02
C ALA A 12 -4.39 4.49 -0.77
N GLY A 13 -5.22 5.52 -0.64
CA GLY A 13 -6.14 5.69 0.48
C GLY A 13 -5.95 7.00 1.22
N ARG A 14 -6.83 7.23 2.19
CA ARG A 14 -6.80 8.41 3.06
C ARG A 14 -5.67 8.27 4.08
N LEU A 15 -4.84 9.29 4.18
CA LEU A 15 -3.83 9.41 5.23
C LEU A 15 -4.51 9.76 6.57
N PRO A 16 -3.95 9.33 7.71
CA PRO A 16 -4.50 9.68 9.02
C PRO A 16 -4.49 11.20 9.23
N GLU A 17 -5.53 11.73 9.86
CA GLU A 17 -5.59 13.15 10.24
C GLU A 17 -4.69 13.48 11.42
N THR A 18 -4.44 12.48 12.28
CA THR A 18 -3.64 12.59 13.49
C THR A 18 -2.63 11.45 13.58
N ASP A 19 -1.39 11.79 13.87
CA ASP A 19 -0.31 10.82 14.09
C ASP A 19 -0.51 10.12 15.45
N SER A 20 -0.59 8.79 15.45
CA SER A 20 -0.80 7.97 16.65
C SER A 20 -0.15 6.60 16.53
N ALA A 21 0.01 5.89 17.65
CA ALA A 21 0.57 4.54 17.65
C ALA A 21 -0.26 3.53 16.82
N PHE A 22 -1.56 3.77 16.65
CA PHE A 22 -2.45 2.88 15.90
C PHE A 22 -2.61 3.30 14.44
N ALA A 23 -2.49 4.59 14.15
CA ALA A 23 -2.54 5.16 12.80
C ALA A 23 -1.40 6.17 12.65
N PRO A 24 -0.16 5.70 12.45
CA PRO A 24 0.99 6.59 12.35
C PRO A 24 0.99 7.32 11.01
N ASP A 25 1.52 8.54 10.98
CA ASP A 25 1.65 9.37 9.78
C ASP A 25 2.68 8.78 8.79
N PRO A 26 2.24 8.22 7.64
CA PRO A 26 3.17 7.56 6.72
C PRO A 26 4.16 8.53 6.03
N PRO A 27 3.77 9.73 5.56
CA PRO A 27 4.73 10.75 5.12
C PRO A 27 5.82 11.06 6.14
N LYS A 28 5.47 11.19 7.43
CA LYS A 28 6.45 11.45 8.49
C LYS A 28 7.44 10.29 8.64
N ILE A 29 6.97 9.05 8.67
CA ILE A 29 7.82 7.85 8.71
C ILE A 29 8.75 7.81 7.49
N ALA A 30 8.22 8.07 6.29
CA ALA A 30 9.03 8.09 5.06
C ALA A 30 10.15 9.15 5.14
N ALA A 31 9.89 10.33 5.69
CA ALA A 31 10.89 11.37 5.89
C ALA A 31 11.96 10.95 6.90
N GLU A 32 11.57 10.41 8.05
CA GLU A 32 12.49 9.92 9.09
C GLU A 32 13.42 8.82 8.56
N LEU A 33 12.90 7.94 7.71
CA LEU A 33 13.65 6.86 7.07
C LEU A 33 14.41 7.30 5.80
N ARG A 34 14.28 8.57 5.37
CA ARG A 34 14.86 9.11 4.11
C ARG A 34 14.41 8.34 2.86
N LEU A 35 13.13 7.98 2.82
CA LEU A 35 12.47 7.24 1.75
C LEU A 35 11.47 8.09 0.96
N THR A 36 11.37 9.39 1.21
CA THR A 36 10.37 10.27 0.59
C THR A 36 10.34 10.16 -0.95
N ASP A 37 11.49 10.03 -1.60
CA ASP A 37 11.57 9.91 -3.07
C ASP A 37 11.16 8.52 -3.60
N GLN A 38 11.00 7.53 -2.73
CA GLN A 38 10.62 6.15 -3.04
C GLN A 38 9.16 5.83 -2.68
N VAL A 39 8.44 6.76 -2.04
CA VAL A 39 7.04 6.57 -1.64
C VAL A 39 6.15 7.57 -2.35
N GLN A 40 5.12 7.08 -3.03
CA GLN A 40 4.10 7.90 -3.67
C GLN A 40 2.77 7.73 -2.94
N PHE A 41 2.21 8.84 -2.45
CA PHE A 41 0.88 8.88 -1.86
C PHE A 41 -0.12 9.34 -2.90
N CYS A 42 -1.00 8.45 -3.35
CA CYS A 42 -1.95 8.74 -4.42
C CYS A 42 -3.29 9.30 -3.92
N GLY A 43 -3.54 9.22 -2.61
CA GLY A 43 -4.85 9.55 -2.06
C GLY A 43 -5.91 8.53 -2.48
N TRP A 44 -7.17 8.97 -2.54
CA TRP A 44 -8.28 8.11 -2.93
C TRP A 44 -8.17 7.68 -4.39
N ILE A 45 -8.45 6.40 -4.67
CA ILE A 45 -8.50 5.82 -6.01
C ILE A 45 -9.93 5.36 -6.28
N ASP A 46 -10.48 5.77 -7.42
CA ASP A 46 -11.82 5.38 -7.81
C ASP A 46 -11.88 3.89 -8.17
N GLU A 47 -13.03 3.26 -7.91
CA GLU A 47 -13.25 1.82 -8.16
C GLU A 47 -12.90 1.40 -9.59
N ALA A 48 -13.17 2.27 -10.57
CA ALA A 48 -12.88 2.01 -11.97
C ALA A 48 -11.38 1.97 -12.29
N ASP A 49 -10.56 2.64 -11.49
CA ASP A 49 -9.11 2.74 -11.70
C ASP A 49 -8.33 1.68 -10.91
N LYS A 50 -8.91 1.13 -9.84
CA LYS A 50 -8.26 0.09 -9.02
C LYS A 50 -7.70 -1.10 -9.83
N PRO A 51 -8.41 -1.66 -10.84
CA PRO A 51 -7.87 -2.75 -11.64
C PRO A 51 -6.55 -2.40 -12.32
N ALA A 52 -6.39 -1.15 -12.77
CA ALA A 52 -5.14 -0.70 -13.39
C ALA A 52 -4.01 -0.63 -12.36
N PHE A 53 -4.29 -0.18 -11.14
CA PHE A 53 -3.30 -0.17 -10.05
C PHE A 53 -2.81 -1.58 -9.72
N TYR A 54 -3.72 -2.56 -9.63
CA TYR A 54 -3.33 -3.94 -9.40
C TYR A 54 -2.50 -4.49 -10.56
N ALA A 55 -3.00 -4.38 -11.80
CA ALA A 55 -2.35 -4.95 -12.98
C ALA A 55 -0.95 -4.38 -13.26
N LEU A 56 -0.69 -3.13 -12.86
CA LEU A 56 0.60 -2.47 -13.01
C LEU A 56 1.55 -2.69 -11.83
N ALA A 57 1.06 -3.22 -10.71
CA ALA A 57 1.88 -3.49 -9.54
C ALA A 57 2.70 -4.78 -9.71
N THR A 58 3.98 -4.72 -9.34
CA THR A 58 4.82 -5.93 -9.24
C THR A 58 4.31 -6.87 -8.15
N ALA A 59 3.79 -6.30 -7.07
CA ALA A 59 3.12 -7.02 -5.98
C ALA A 59 2.15 -6.08 -5.27
N PHE A 60 1.06 -6.64 -4.74
CA PHE A 60 0.11 -5.94 -3.87
C PHE A 60 0.36 -6.34 -2.41
N LEU A 61 0.48 -5.35 -1.52
CA LEU A 61 0.71 -5.55 -0.10
C LEU A 61 -0.57 -5.26 0.69
N PHE A 62 -0.97 -6.22 1.52
CA PHE A 62 -2.11 -6.10 2.42
C PHE A 62 -1.78 -6.63 3.81
N PRO A 63 -0.92 -5.93 4.58
CA PRO A 63 -0.40 -6.41 5.86
C PRO A 63 -1.38 -6.20 7.03
N SER A 64 -2.69 -6.10 6.76
CA SER A 64 -3.68 -5.81 7.78
C SER A 64 -3.84 -7.01 8.74
N LEU A 65 -3.92 -6.73 10.04
CA LEU A 65 -4.05 -7.76 11.08
C LEU A 65 -5.50 -8.15 11.38
N TYR A 66 -6.46 -7.31 10.96
CA TYR A 66 -7.89 -7.50 11.19
C TYR A 66 -8.68 -6.93 10.02
N GLU A 67 -9.40 -7.79 9.31
CA GLU A 67 -10.06 -7.46 8.05
C GLU A 67 -11.43 -8.14 7.93
N GLY A 68 -12.25 -7.60 7.03
CA GLY A 68 -13.41 -8.31 6.47
C GLY A 68 -12.97 -9.46 5.54
N PHE A 69 -13.77 -9.78 4.52
CA PHE A 69 -13.52 -10.89 3.60
C PHE A 69 -12.27 -10.75 2.70
N GLY A 70 -11.48 -9.68 2.83
CA GLY A 70 -10.27 -9.49 2.02
C GLY A 70 -10.54 -9.23 0.55
N MET A 71 -11.61 -8.50 0.21
CA MET A 71 -12.00 -8.23 -1.18
C MET A 71 -10.85 -7.68 -2.05
N MET A 72 -10.05 -6.77 -1.50
CA MET A 72 -8.90 -6.20 -2.21
C MET A 72 -7.82 -7.25 -2.56
N VAL A 73 -7.67 -8.31 -1.75
CA VAL A 73 -6.78 -9.42 -2.05
C VAL A 73 -7.32 -10.23 -3.24
N LEU A 74 -8.62 -10.51 -3.26
CA LEU A 74 -9.27 -11.23 -4.37
C LEU A 74 -9.21 -10.42 -5.66
N GLU A 75 -9.42 -9.11 -5.59
CA GLU A 75 -9.29 -8.19 -6.73
C GLU A 75 -7.86 -8.20 -7.29
N ALA A 76 -6.84 -8.10 -6.44
CA ALA A 76 -5.44 -8.17 -6.85
C ALA A 76 -5.09 -9.53 -7.48
N MET A 77 -5.55 -10.64 -6.88
CA MET A 77 -5.36 -11.98 -7.44
C MET A 77 -6.06 -12.13 -8.80
N ALA A 78 -7.27 -11.60 -8.95
CA ALA A 78 -8.02 -11.61 -10.21
C ALA A 78 -7.31 -10.79 -11.31
N ALA A 79 -6.59 -9.73 -10.94
CA ALA A 79 -5.74 -8.97 -11.83
C ALA A 79 -4.40 -9.67 -12.19
N GLY A 80 -4.13 -10.83 -11.60
CA GLY A 80 -2.88 -11.58 -11.81
C GLY A 80 -1.70 -11.05 -10.98
N THR A 81 -1.95 -10.17 -10.02
CA THR A 81 -0.92 -9.52 -9.21
C THR A 81 -0.51 -10.41 -8.04
N PRO A 82 0.79 -10.67 -7.82
CA PRO A 82 1.26 -11.36 -6.62
C PRO A 82 0.82 -10.61 -5.35
N VAL A 83 0.28 -11.35 -4.37
CA VAL A 83 -0.19 -10.76 -3.10
C VAL A 83 0.73 -11.14 -1.95
N ILE A 84 1.09 -10.15 -1.14
CA ILE A 84 1.73 -10.32 0.17
C ILE A 84 0.73 -9.85 1.22
N THR A 85 0.32 -10.77 2.11
CA THR A 85 -0.64 -10.49 3.18
C THR A 85 -0.10 -10.99 4.52
N SER A 86 -0.71 -10.54 5.62
CA SER A 86 -0.50 -11.14 6.93
C SER A 86 -0.90 -12.62 6.94
N ALA A 87 -0.26 -13.43 7.79
CA ALA A 87 -0.67 -14.82 7.99
C ALA A 87 -1.97 -14.87 8.82
N PRO A 88 -2.88 -15.82 8.56
CA PRO A 88 -4.00 -16.06 9.45
C PRO A 88 -3.47 -16.45 10.84
N HIS A 89 -4.11 -15.91 11.89
CA HIS A 89 -3.89 -16.35 13.26
C HIS A 89 -4.53 -17.71 13.53
#